data_AF-A0A2H9L3D1-F1
#
_entry.id   AF-A0A2H9L3D1-F1
#
_cell.length_a   1.000
_cell.length_b   1.000
_cell.length_c   1.000
_cell.angle_alpha   90.00
_cell.angle_beta   90.00
_cell.angle_gamma   90.00
#
_symmetry.space_group_name_H-M   'P 1'
#
loop_
_entity.id
_entity.type
_entity.pdbx_description
1 polymer ?
#
loop_
_entity_poly.entity_id
_entity_poly.type
_entity_poly.pdbx_seq_one_letter_code
_entity_poly.pdbx_strand_id
1 'polypeptide(L)'
;MDEIIRREIKAHHRAMSRIPSEGLNCMNINDYIASMTDMARSPLARPPHSNEGERLERVVGILAYLRDTYGAKTYGGAHKLLRDGKVNPKIVELWMEENMLRNELCDAVCDGYPQYANRAIELKDARINKIPNKE
;
A
#
# COMPACT_ATOMS: atom_id res chain seq x y z
N MET A 1 -14.61 17.44 -21.34
CA MET A 1 -13.95 16.97 -20.10
C MET A 1 -14.19 18.02 -19.03
N ASP A 2 -14.87 17.63 -17.96
CA ASP A 2 -15.39 18.54 -16.94
C ASP A 2 -14.28 19.24 -16.13
N GLU A 3 -14.50 20.49 -15.69
CA GLU A 3 -13.48 21.28 -14.99
C GLU A 3 -13.12 20.64 -13.63
N ILE A 4 -14.09 20.00 -13.00
CA ILE A 4 -13.93 19.23 -11.75
C ILE A 4 -12.94 18.09 -11.97
N ILE A 5 -13.13 17.29 -13.03
CA ILE A 5 -12.24 16.16 -13.38
C ILE A 5 -10.81 16.66 -13.60
N ARG A 6 -10.61 17.80 -14.28
CA ARG A 6 -9.26 18.37 -14.49
C ARG A 6 -8.58 18.80 -13.19
N ARG A 7 -9.32 19.39 -12.25
CA ARG A 7 -8.79 19.81 -10.94
C ARG A 7 -8.36 18.61 -10.11
N GLU A 8 -9.13 17.53 -10.14
CA GLU A 8 -8.84 16.31 -9.38
C GLU A 8 -7.68 15.51 -9.98
N ILE A 9 -7.57 15.44 -11.31
CA ILE A 9 -6.38 14.89 -12.00
C ILE A 9 -5.11 15.64 -11.57
N LYS A 10 -5.16 16.97 -11.51
CA LYS A 10 -4.04 17.79 -11.01
C LYS A 10 -3.74 17.53 -9.54
N ALA A 11 -4.73 17.25 -8.70
CA ALA A 11 -4.51 16.93 -7.29
C ALA A 11 -3.82 15.57 -7.13
N HIS A 12 -4.25 14.56 -7.89
CA HIS A 12 -3.62 13.24 -7.93
C HIS A 12 -2.16 13.28 -8.36
N HIS A 13 -1.85 13.96 -9.48
CA HIS A 13 -0.46 14.10 -9.92
C HIS A 13 0.41 14.83 -8.90
N ARG A 14 -0.15 15.84 -8.21
CA ARG A 14 0.55 16.53 -7.12
C ARG A 14 0.83 15.59 -5.95
N ALA A 15 -0.13 14.77 -5.54
CA ALA A 15 0.06 13.79 -4.48
C ALA A 15 1.13 12.76 -4.85
N MET A 16 1.10 12.23 -6.08
CA MET A 16 2.14 11.34 -6.59
C MET A 16 3.53 12.00 -6.56
N SER A 17 3.64 13.26 -6.99
CA SER A 17 4.94 13.97 -7.03
C SER A 17 5.55 14.23 -5.65
N ARG A 18 4.78 14.12 -4.56
CA ARG A 18 5.30 14.23 -3.19
C ARG A 18 6.02 12.96 -2.74
N ILE A 19 5.73 11.82 -3.38
CA ILE A 19 6.36 10.54 -3.07
C ILE A 19 7.70 10.53 -3.83
N PRO A 20 8.84 10.59 -3.13
CA PRO A 20 10.12 10.67 -3.79
C PRO A 20 10.46 9.31 -4.43
N SER A 21 10.97 9.35 -5.67
CA SER A 21 11.43 8.14 -6.37
C SER A 21 12.66 7.52 -5.72
N GLU A 22 13.52 8.36 -5.12
CA GLU A 22 14.69 7.95 -4.36
C GLU A 22 14.51 8.26 -2.88
N GLY A 23 15.00 7.40 -1.99
CA GLY A 23 14.89 7.64 -0.55
C GLY A 23 13.47 7.49 0.02
N LEU A 24 12.57 6.81 -0.70
CA LEU A 24 11.20 6.50 -0.22
C LEU A 24 11.20 5.90 1.19
N ASN A 25 12.17 5.04 1.50
CA ASN A 25 12.32 4.41 2.82
C ASN A 25 12.55 5.43 3.95
N CYS A 26 13.09 6.60 3.63
CA CYS A 26 13.34 7.68 4.58
C CYS A 26 12.15 8.66 4.71
N MET A 27 11.16 8.58 3.80
CA MET A 27 9.99 9.46 3.83
C MET A 27 9.23 9.30 5.15
N ASN A 28 8.82 10.41 5.74
CA ASN A 28 7.97 10.42 6.93
C ASN A 28 6.67 9.65 6.63
N ILE A 29 6.28 8.76 7.54
CA ILE A 29 5.13 7.89 7.32
C ILE A 29 3.82 8.67 7.19
N ASN A 30 3.67 9.80 7.89
CA ASN A 30 2.47 10.63 7.81
C ASN A 30 2.36 11.31 6.43
N ASP A 31 3.47 11.78 5.89
CA ASP A 31 3.51 12.40 4.56
C ASP A 31 3.19 11.37 3.47
N TYR A 32 3.68 10.14 3.63
CA TYR A 32 3.36 9.04 2.74
C TYR A 32 1.87 8.66 2.84
N ILE A 33 1.34 8.49 4.05
CA ILE A 33 -0.09 8.20 4.31
C ILE A 33 -0.98 9.29 3.70
N ALA A 34 -0.63 10.58 3.90
CA ALA A 34 -1.39 11.70 3.34
C ALA A 34 -1.39 11.65 1.81
N SER A 35 -0.22 11.44 1.20
CA SER A 35 -0.09 11.34 -0.26
C SER A 35 -0.88 10.17 -0.83
N MET A 36 -0.83 9.01 -0.18
CA MET A 36 -1.60 7.82 -0.58
C MET A 36 -3.10 8.00 -0.40
N THR A 37 -3.53 8.70 0.66
CA THR A 37 -4.94 9.03 0.90
C THR A 37 -5.48 9.97 -0.18
N ASP A 38 -4.71 11.01 -0.54
CA ASP A 38 -5.04 11.92 -1.64
C ASP A 38 -5.14 11.16 -2.97
N MET A 39 -4.22 10.23 -3.22
CA MET A 39 -4.27 9.37 -4.40
C MET A 39 -5.49 8.47 -4.43
N ALA A 40 -5.84 7.83 -3.31
CA ALA A 40 -6.95 6.89 -3.20
C ALA A 40 -8.34 7.53 -3.41
N ARG A 41 -8.45 8.80 -3.03
CA ARG A 41 -9.68 9.60 -3.17
C ARG A 41 -9.83 10.24 -4.54
N SER A 42 -8.77 10.25 -5.35
CA SER A 42 -8.83 10.78 -6.70
C SER A 42 -9.78 9.96 -7.59
N PRO A 43 -10.57 10.60 -8.48
CA PRO A 43 -11.34 9.92 -9.51
C PRO A 43 -10.48 9.01 -10.40
N LEU A 44 -9.19 9.34 -10.58
CA LEU A 44 -8.26 8.50 -11.34
C LEU A 44 -8.03 7.13 -10.70
N ALA A 45 -8.13 7.04 -9.37
CA ALA A 45 -8.02 5.79 -8.63
C ALA A 45 -9.38 5.07 -8.48
N ARG A 46 -10.49 5.71 -8.84
CA ARG A 46 -11.85 5.17 -8.77
C ARG A 46 -12.59 5.06 -10.13
N PRO A 47 -11.97 4.60 -11.23
CA PRO A 47 -12.73 4.27 -12.44
C PRO A 47 -13.75 3.16 -12.18
N PRO A 48 -14.85 3.06 -12.96
CA PRO A 48 -15.96 2.11 -12.75
C PRO A 48 -15.58 0.63 -12.70
N HIS A 49 -14.35 0.27 -13.11
CA HIS A 49 -13.82 -1.09 -13.15
C HIS A 49 -12.44 -1.22 -12.49
N SER A 50 -12.09 -0.29 -11.60
CA SER A 50 -10.80 -0.31 -10.90
C SER A 50 -11.01 -0.28 -9.39
N ASN A 51 -10.32 -1.19 -8.71
CA ASN A 51 -10.29 -1.24 -7.25
C ASN A 51 -9.04 -0.55 -6.70
N GLU A 52 -8.43 0.35 -7.47
CA GLU A 52 -7.16 0.98 -7.09
C GLU A 52 -7.31 1.87 -5.86
N GLY A 53 -8.38 2.67 -5.77
CA GLY A 53 -8.69 3.48 -4.59
C GLY A 53 -8.80 2.64 -3.32
N GLU A 54 -9.56 1.55 -3.35
CA GLU A 54 -9.67 0.62 -2.22
C GLU A 54 -8.34 -0.02 -1.85
N ARG A 55 -7.51 -0.38 -2.84
CA ARG A 55 -6.17 -0.94 -2.60
C ARG A 55 -5.26 0.07 -1.89
N LEU A 56 -5.31 1.33 -2.30
CA LEU A 56 -4.53 2.40 -1.67
C LEU A 56 -5.03 2.67 -0.23
N GLU A 57 -6.34 2.64 0.00
CA GLU A 57 -6.93 2.78 1.35
C GLU A 57 -6.50 1.65 2.29
N ARG A 58 -6.43 0.40 1.80
CA ARG A 58 -5.93 -0.73 2.61
C ARG A 58 -4.48 -0.55 3.03
N VAL A 59 -3.62 -0.07 2.13
CA VAL A 59 -2.21 0.22 2.44
C VAL A 59 -2.10 1.35 3.47
N VAL A 60 -2.91 2.40 3.32
CA VAL A 60 -3.02 3.47 4.31
C VAL A 60 -3.39 2.91 5.68
N GLY A 61 -4.36 2.00 5.74
CA GLY A 61 -4.78 1.35 6.98
C GLY A 61 -3.64 0.57 7.67
N ILE A 62 -2.87 -0.22 6.91
CA ILE A 62 -1.73 -0.97 7.45
C ILE A 62 -0.66 -0.01 7.99
N LEU A 63 -0.28 1.02 7.23
CA LEU A 63 0.76 1.95 7.64
C LEU A 63 0.33 2.80 8.85
N ALA A 64 -0.93 3.21 8.91
CA ALA A 64 -1.49 3.90 10.07
C ALA A 64 -1.42 3.00 11.32
N TYR A 65 -1.80 1.73 11.19
CA TYR A 65 -1.69 0.77 12.29
C TYR A 65 -0.25 0.58 12.77
N LEU A 66 0.71 0.46 11.85
CA LEU A 66 2.15 0.32 12.18
C LEU A 66 2.72 1.58 12.84
N ARG A 67 2.27 2.76 12.42
CA ARG A 67 2.61 4.03 13.08
C ARG A 67 2.06 4.06 14.51
N ASP A 68 0.77 3.80 14.68
CA ASP A 68 0.07 4.01 15.94
C ASP A 68 0.40 2.93 16.98
N THR A 69 0.57 1.68 16.55
CA THR A 69 0.78 0.54 17.45
C THR A 69 2.26 0.24 17.70
N TYR A 70 3.11 0.43 16.68
CA TYR A 70 4.53 0.06 16.73
C TYR A 70 5.49 1.25 16.61
N GLY A 71 4.96 2.48 16.52
CA GLY A 71 5.77 3.69 16.51
C GLY A 71 6.60 3.89 15.24
N ALA A 72 6.18 3.31 14.11
CA ALA A 72 6.85 3.54 12.83
C ALA A 72 6.87 5.03 12.48
N LYS A 73 8.05 5.60 12.21
CA LYS A 73 8.21 7.04 11.86
C LYS A 73 8.38 7.29 10.37
N THR A 74 8.91 6.31 9.66
CA THR A 74 9.16 6.38 8.21
C THR A 74 8.55 5.19 7.51
N TYR A 75 8.31 5.33 6.21
CA TYR A 75 7.84 4.22 5.37
C TYR A 75 8.77 3.01 5.46
N GLY A 76 10.08 3.21 5.35
CA GLY A 76 11.06 2.12 5.50
C GLY A 76 11.08 1.52 6.90
N GLY A 77 10.80 2.32 7.94
CA GLY A 77 10.64 1.84 9.31
C GLY A 77 9.45 0.90 9.46
N ALA A 78 8.33 1.19 8.80
CA ALA A 78 7.16 0.29 8.77
C ALA A 78 7.49 -1.04 8.07
N HIS A 79 8.19 -1.01 6.94
CA HIS A 79 8.64 -2.23 6.26
C HIS A 79 9.61 -3.03 7.12
N LYS A 80 10.53 -2.36 7.82
CA LYS A 80 11.49 -3.02 8.71
C LYS A 80 10.79 -3.75 9.86
N LEU A 81 9.72 -3.19 10.44
CA LEU A 81 8.94 -3.87 11.48
C LEU A 81 8.32 -5.19 10.98
N LEU A 82 7.87 -5.22 9.72
CA LEU A 82 7.36 -6.43 9.10
C LEU A 82 8.49 -7.45 8.86
N ARG A 83 9.60 -7.03 8.24
CA ARG A 83 10.75 -7.89 7.97
C ARG A 83 11.37 -8.48 9.25
N ASP A 84 11.40 -7.70 10.32
CA ASP A 84 11.96 -8.11 11.61
C ASP A 84 10.98 -8.97 12.44
N GLY A 85 9.80 -9.30 11.90
CA GLY A 85 8.79 -10.13 12.57
C GLY A 85 8.21 -9.49 13.85
N LYS A 86 8.18 -8.16 13.94
CA LYS A 86 7.78 -7.43 15.17
C LYS A 86 6.28 -7.23 15.33
N VAL A 87 5.51 -7.45 14.27
CA VAL A 87 4.05 -7.30 14.27
C VAL A 87 3.41 -8.60 14.75
N ASN A 88 2.29 -8.50 15.45
CA ASN A 88 1.55 -9.68 15.90
C ASN A 88 1.18 -10.55 14.69
N PRO A 89 1.61 -11.83 14.64
CA PRO A 89 1.35 -12.72 13.51
C PRO A 89 -0.14 -12.84 13.15
N LYS A 90 -1.05 -12.81 14.14
CA LYS A 90 -2.51 -12.88 13.89
C LYS A 90 -3.04 -11.67 13.14
N ILE A 91 -2.41 -10.50 13.32
CA ILE A 91 -2.78 -9.28 12.59
C ILE A 91 -2.28 -9.37 11.15
N VAL A 92 -1.07 -9.90 10.95
CA VAL A 92 -0.52 -10.14 9.62
C VAL A 92 -1.35 -11.18 8.86
N GLU A 93 -1.79 -12.23 9.54
CA GLU A 93 -2.72 -13.24 9.02
C GLU A 93 -4.03 -12.59 8.54
N LEU A 94 -4.66 -11.76 9.39
CA LEU A 94 -5.86 -11.03 9.01
C LEU A 94 -5.65 -10.16 7.76
N TRP A 95 -4.52 -9.45 7.65
CA TRP A 95 -4.23 -8.65 6.46
C TRP A 95 -4.07 -9.48 5.18
N MET A 96 -3.59 -10.72 5.28
CA MET A 96 -3.52 -11.64 4.15
C MET A 96 -4.90 -12.18 3.78
N GLU A 97 -5.70 -12.57 4.77
CA GLU A 97 -7.06 -13.09 4.57
C GLU A 97 -7.95 -12.04 3.88
N GLU A 98 -7.87 -10.80 4.34
CA GLU A 98 -8.60 -9.65 3.78
C GLU A 98 -7.95 -9.07 2.52
N ASN A 99 -6.87 -9.70 2.03
CA ASN A 99 -6.13 -9.29 0.82
C ASN A 99 -5.75 -7.80 0.86
N MET A 100 -5.27 -7.33 2.02
CA MET A 100 -4.89 -5.94 2.26
C MET A 100 -3.45 -5.65 1.88
N LEU A 101 -2.56 -6.65 1.92
CA LEU A 101 -1.14 -6.48 1.60
C LEU A 101 -0.93 -6.08 0.13
N ARG A 102 0.02 -5.18 -0.13
CA ARG A 102 0.57 -4.89 -1.48
C ARG A 102 1.89 -5.60 -1.69
N ASN A 103 2.35 -5.66 -2.94
CA ASN A 103 3.57 -6.38 -3.33
C ASN A 103 4.77 -6.02 -2.44
N GLU A 104 4.98 -4.73 -2.15
CA GLU A 104 6.11 -4.30 -1.32
C GLU A 104 5.99 -4.76 0.14
N LEU A 105 4.76 -4.90 0.65
CA LEU A 105 4.47 -5.41 2.00
C LEU A 105 4.50 -6.94 2.04
N CYS A 106 4.10 -7.63 0.96
CA CYS A 106 4.20 -9.09 0.84
C CYS A 106 5.66 -9.53 0.97
N ASP A 107 6.59 -8.86 0.30
CA ASP A 107 8.01 -9.18 0.39
C ASP A 107 8.52 -9.02 1.84
N ALA A 108 8.11 -7.96 2.52
CA ALA A 108 8.46 -7.76 3.93
C ALA A 108 7.85 -8.82 4.86
N VAL A 109 6.65 -9.30 4.55
CA VAL A 109 5.98 -10.37 5.30
C VAL A 109 6.64 -11.72 5.07
N CYS A 110 7.07 -12.04 3.85
CA CYS A 110 7.81 -13.27 3.55
C CYS A 110 9.07 -13.41 4.40
N ASP A 111 9.82 -12.32 4.56
CA ASP A 111 11.05 -12.30 5.35
C ASP A 111 10.78 -12.50 6.85
N GLY A 112 9.79 -11.79 7.40
CA GLY A 112 9.55 -11.75 8.84
C GLY A 112 8.61 -12.82 9.39
N TYR A 113 7.81 -13.48 8.54
CA TYR A 113 6.84 -14.50 8.93
C TYR A 113 6.92 -15.72 7.99
N PRO A 114 7.95 -16.57 8.12
CA PRO A 114 8.16 -17.70 7.22
C PRO A 114 6.97 -18.66 7.12
N GLN A 115 6.19 -18.80 8.20
CA GLN A 115 4.95 -19.60 8.23
C GLN A 115 3.87 -19.10 7.25
N TYR A 116 3.97 -17.85 6.80
CA TYR A 116 3.04 -17.21 5.88
C TYR A 116 3.65 -16.99 4.48
N ALA A 117 4.91 -17.35 4.25
CA ALA A 117 5.64 -17.05 3.02
C ALA A 117 4.94 -17.58 1.76
N ASN A 118 4.49 -18.84 1.77
CA ASN A 118 3.78 -19.43 0.64
C ASN A 118 2.51 -18.63 0.29
N ARG A 119 1.75 -18.21 1.30
CA ARG A 119 0.52 -17.45 1.11
C ARG A 119 0.78 -16.05 0.60
N ALA A 120 1.83 -15.39 1.09
CA ALA A 120 2.24 -14.07 0.63
C ALA A 120 2.71 -14.09 -0.84
N ILE A 121 3.41 -15.15 -1.25
CA ILE A 121 3.80 -15.39 -2.66
C ILE A 121 2.55 -15.59 -3.53
N GLU A 122 1.60 -16.44 -3.13
CA GLU A 122 0.35 -16.64 -3.86
C GLU A 122 -0.43 -15.33 -4.06
N LEU A 123 -0.51 -14.48 -3.02
CA LEU A 123 -1.16 -13.18 -3.10
C LEU A 123 -0.46 -12.24 -4.08
N LYS A 124 0.87 -12.29 -4.15
CA LYS A 124 1.68 -11.51 -5.10
C LYS A 124 1.44 -11.99 -6.53
N ASP A 125 1.50 -13.30 -6.76
CA ASP A 125 1.34 -13.92 -8.09
C ASP A 125 -0.08 -13.77 -8.63
N ALA A 126 -1.09 -13.95 -7.77
CA ALA A 126 -2.49 -13.74 -8.14
C ALA A 126 -2.78 -12.30 -8.59
N ARG A 127 -1.94 -11.33 -8.21
CA ARG A 127 -2.06 -9.93 -8.64
C ARG A 127 -1.31 -9.64 -9.93
N ILE A 128 -0.17 -10.29 -10.15
CA ILE A 128 0.58 -10.22 -11.41
C ILE A 128 -0.23 -10.89 -12.53
N ASN A 129 -0.82 -12.06 -12.25
CA ASN A 129 -1.56 -12.85 -13.24
C ASN A 129 -3.03 -12.39 -13.46
N LYS A 130 -3.53 -11.45 -12.64
CA LYS A 130 -4.83 -10.78 -12.86
C LYS A 130 -4.73 -9.54 -13.75
N ILE A 131 -3.56 -9.25 -14.34
CA ILE A 131 -3.49 -8.33 -15.48
C ILE A 131 -4.16 -9.08 -16.64
N PRO A 132 -5.35 -8.69 -17.11
CA PRO A 132 -5.89 -9.32 -18.31
C PRO A 132 -4.91 -9.00 -19.43
N ASN A 133 -4.40 -10.04 -20.09
CA ASN A 133 -3.90 -9.88 -21.45
C ASN A 133 -5.02 -9.15 -22.20
N LYS A 134 -4.71 -7.92 -22.64
CA LYS A 134 -5.54 -7.23 -23.61
C LYS A 134 -5.50 -8.08 -24.87
N GLU A 135 -6.50 -8.92 -25.06
CA GLU A 135 -6.95 -9.28 -26.41
C GLU A 135 -7.62 -8.06 -27.06
#